data_AF-A0A183HUW8-F1
#
_entry.id   AF-A0A183HUW8-F1
#
_cell.length_a   1.000
_cell.length_b   1.000
_cell.length_c   1.000
_cell.angle_alpha   90.00
_cell.angle_beta   90.00
_cell.angle_gamma   90.00
#
_symmetry.space_group_name_H-M   'P 1'
#
loop_
_entity.id
_entity.type
_entity.pdbx_description
1 polymer ?
#
loop_
_entity_poly.entity_id
_entity_poly.type
_entity_poly.pdbx_seq_one_letter_code
_entity_poly.pdbx_strand_id
1 'polypeptide(L)'
;MHIQELKQDLIELTKQRNFYYDKLRKVEVLCQEADDSPTVSREEVLEILYETQEGFAIIDEEPDYEQGGKMDNKDSKKNIRDATHQFSPDTSETF
;
A
#
# COMPACT_ATOMS: atom_id res chain seq x y z
N MET A 1 4.46 -30.31 -2.97
CA MET A 1 3.00 -30.15 -2.78
C MET A 1 2.69 -28.94 -1.91
N HIS A 2 3.09 -28.90 -0.64
CA HIS A 2 2.70 -27.82 0.28
C HIS A 2 3.07 -26.37 -0.13
N ILE A 3 4.28 -26.16 -0.67
CA ILE A 3 4.69 -24.82 -1.13
C ILE A 3 3.85 -24.33 -2.32
N GLN A 4 3.38 -25.23 -3.18
CA GLN A 4 2.56 -24.85 -4.34
C GLN A 4 1.13 -24.48 -3.90
N GLU A 5 0.57 -25.20 -2.93
CA GLU A 5 -0.72 -24.87 -2.30
C GLU A 5 -0.67 -23.50 -1.65
N LEU A 6 0.34 -23.25 -0.80
CA LEU A 6 0.52 -21.94 -0.15
C LEU A 6 0.69 -20.79 -1.15
N LYS A 7 1.38 -21.01 -2.27
CA LYS A 7 1.51 -20.01 -3.33
C LYS A 7 0.17 -19.70 -3.98
N GLN A 8 -0.64 -20.73 -4.24
CA GLN A 8 -1.98 -20.56 -4.81
C GLN A 8 -2.89 -19.80 -3.84
N ASP A 9 -2.87 -20.16 -2.56
CA ASP A 9 -3.63 -19.47 -1.51
C ASP A 9 -3.23 -17.99 -1.41
N LEU A 10 -1.92 -17.68 -1.45
CA LEU A 10 -1.45 -16.30 -1.46
C LEU A 10 -1.94 -15.50 -2.67
N ILE A 11 -1.98 -16.11 -3.85
CA ILE A 11 -2.51 -15.47 -5.07
C ILE A 11 -4.00 -15.15 -4.88
N GLU A 12 -4.77 -16.08 -4.34
CA GLU A 12 -6.21 -15.92 -4.12
C GLU A 12 -6.50 -14.88 -3.04
N LEU A 13 -5.79 -14.92 -1.92
CA LEU A 13 -5.88 -13.91 -0.85
C LEU A 13 -5.49 -12.52 -1.36
N THR A 14 -4.44 -12.43 -2.19
CA THR A 14 -4.03 -11.15 -2.81
C THR A 14 -5.13 -10.60 -3.72
N LYS A 15 -5.79 -11.46 -4.51
CA LYS A 15 -6.94 -11.06 -5.34
C LYS A 15 -8.10 -10.57 -4.49
N GLN A 16 -8.44 -11.27 -3.41
CA GLN A 16 -9.52 -10.86 -2.50
C GLN A 16 -9.21 -9.53 -1.81
N ARG A 17 -7.98 -9.36 -1.29
CA ARG A 17 -7.51 -8.10 -0.70
C ARG A 17 -7.67 -6.94 -1.68
N ASN A 18 -7.18 -7.09 -2.92
CA ASN A 18 -7.29 -6.05 -3.94
C ASN A 18 -8.76 -5.75 -4.27
N PHE A 19 -9.60 -6.78 -4.38
CA PHE A 19 -11.03 -6.62 -4.65
C PHE A 19 -11.75 -5.82 -3.57
N TYR A 20 -11.45 -6.06 -2.30
CA TYR A 20 -12.02 -5.28 -1.19
C TYR A 20 -11.47 -3.86 -1.16
N TYR A 21 -10.17 -3.67 -1.39
CA TYR A 21 -9.57 -2.34 -1.48
C TYR A 21 -10.20 -1.48 -2.57
N ASP A 22 -10.37 -2.02 -3.78
CA ASP A 22 -10.98 -1.31 -4.90
C ASP A 22 -12.43 -0.90 -4.62
N LYS A 23 -13.18 -1.70 -3.82
CA LYS A 23 -14.53 -1.35 -3.38
C LYS A 23 -14.50 -0.20 -2.38
N LEU A 24 -13.64 -0.28 -1.36
CA LEU A 24 -13.51 0.77 -0.35
C LEU A 24 -13.09 2.09 -0.99
N ARG A 25 -12.15 2.06 -1.94
CA ARG A 25 -11.74 3.26 -2.69
C ARG A 25 -12.91 3.87 -3.50
N LYS A 26 -13.75 3.05 -4.13
CA LYS A 26 -14.95 3.54 -4.83
C LYS A 26 -15.95 4.18 -3.87
N VAL A 27 -16.17 3.57 -2.70
CA VAL A 27 -17.03 4.16 -1.66
C VAL A 27 -16.47 5.49 -1.17
N GLU A 28 -15.16 5.57 -0.94
CA GLU A 28 -14.49 6.80 -0.53
C GLU A 28 -14.67 7.92 -1.56
N VAL A 29 -14.46 7.65 -2.85
CA VAL A 29 -14.70 8.62 -3.92
C VAL A 29 -16.15 9.10 -3.92
N LEU A 30 -17.11 8.17 -3.81
CA LEU A 30 -18.54 8.52 -3.75
C LEU A 30 -18.85 9.42 -2.55
N CYS A 31 -18.27 9.16 -1.39
CA CYS A 31 -18.41 10.02 -0.21
C CYS A 31 -17.73 11.38 -0.40
N GLN A 32 -16.58 11.44 -1.06
CA GLN A 32 -15.87 12.70 -1.32
C GLN A 32 -16.60 13.60 -2.32
N GLU A 33 -17.30 13.00 -3.29
CA GLU A 33 -18.07 13.71 -4.33
C GLU A 33 -19.53 14.00 -3.92
N ALA A 34 -20.06 13.32 -2.90
CA ALA A 34 -21.41 13.54 -2.42
C ALA A 34 -21.54 14.87 -1.67
N ASP A 35 -22.56 15.64 -2.04
CA ASP A 35 -23.08 16.73 -1.20
C ASP A 35 -23.74 16.17 0.07
N ASP A 36 -24.01 17.03 1.05
CA ASP A 36 -24.66 16.66 2.32
C ASP A 36 -25.98 15.92 2.06
N SER A 37 -25.94 14.59 2.21
CA SER A 37 -27.09 13.70 2.05
C SER A 37 -27.81 13.51 3.38
N PRO A 38 -29.15 13.66 3.44
CA PRO A 38 -29.90 13.46 4.68
C PRO A 38 -30.10 11.98 5.04
N THR A 39 -29.77 11.03 4.16
CA THR A 39 -30.06 9.60 4.35
C THR A 39 -28.86 8.77 4.82
N VAL A 40 -27.64 9.17 4.49
CA VAL A 40 -26.40 8.49 4.89
C VAL A 40 -25.39 9.57 5.25
N SER A 41 -24.87 9.55 6.49
CA SER A 41 -23.83 10.48 6.88
C SER A 41 -22.53 10.13 6.18
N ARG A 42 -22.01 11.11 5.45
CA ARG A 42 -20.68 11.05 4.83
C ARG A 42 -19.60 10.85 5.89
N GLU A 43 -19.71 11.54 7.01
CA GLU A 43 -18.77 11.50 8.12
C GLU A 43 -18.70 10.11 8.75
N GLU A 44 -19.84 9.48 9.03
CA GLU A 44 -19.89 8.11 9.60
C GLU A 44 -19.23 7.08 8.66
N VAL A 45 -19.43 7.20 7.35
CA VAL A 45 -18.78 6.30 6.39
C VAL A 45 -17.27 6.54 6.31
N LEU A 46 -16.82 7.79 6.34
CA LEU A 46 -15.39 8.12 6.34
C LEU A 46 -14.70 7.65 7.63
N GLU A 47 -15.38 7.73 8.78
CA GLU A 47 -14.85 7.21 10.04
C GLU A 47 -14.57 5.70 9.95
N ILE A 48 -15.49 4.93 9.38
CA ILE A 48 -15.28 3.49 9.12
C ILE A 48 -14.10 3.26 8.16
N LEU A 49 -13.99 4.06 7.09
CA LEU A 49 -12.94 3.88 6.08
C LEU A 49 -11.53 4.22 6.60
N TYR A 50 -11.42 5.13 7.56
CA TYR A 50 -10.15 5.54 8.17
C TYR A 50 -9.90 4.93 9.56
N GLU A 51 -10.77 4.03 10.02
CA GLU A 51 -10.57 3.30 11.27
C GLU A 51 -9.24 2.54 11.21
N THR A 52 -8.34 2.82 12.17
CA THR A 52 -7.06 2.12 12.28
C THR A 52 -7.17 1.03 13.32
N GLN A 53 -6.81 -0.20 12.95
CA GLN A 53 -6.58 -1.27 13.91
C GLN A 53 -5.14 -1.18 14.44
N GLU A 54 -4.91 -1.53 15.71
CA GLU A 54 -3.57 -1.58 16.29
C GLU A 54 -2.66 -2.48 15.43
N GLY A 55 -1.60 -1.88 14.85
CA GLY A 55 -0.69 -2.55 13.89
C GLY A 55 -0.99 -2.32 12.39
N PHE A 56 -2.04 -1.56 12.05
CA PHE A 56 -2.42 -1.21 10.67
C PHE A 56 -2.51 0.29 10.42
N ALA A 57 -2.12 1.12 11.40
CA ALA A 57 -2.01 2.55 11.21
C ALA A 57 -0.99 2.85 10.11
N ILE A 58 -1.42 3.56 9.06
CA ILE A 58 -0.53 4.11 8.05
C ILE A 58 0.29 5.17 8.77
N ILE A 59 1.60 4.95 8.89
CA ILE A 59 2.53 5.97 9.35
C ILE A 59 2.61 6.96 8.19
N ASP A 60 1.82 8.03 8.24
CA ASP A 60 1.79 9.11 7.24
C ASP A 60 3.10 9.94 7.21
N GLU A 61 4.14 9.49 7.91
CA GLU A 61 5.47 10.10 7.92
C GLU A 61 6.46 9.04 7.42
N GLU A 62 7.32 9.44 6.47
CA GLU A 62 8.36 8.59 5.89
C GLU A 62 8.97 7.65 6.95
N PRO A 63 9.09 6.34 6.70
CA PRO A 63 9.69 5.44 7.67
C PRO A 63 11.13 5.90 7.92
N ASP A 64 11.38 6.48 9.09
CA ASP A 64 12.71 6.82 9.55
C ASP A 64 13.46 5.50 9.80
N TYR A 65 14.13 4.99 8.77
CA TYR A 65 14.88 3.74 8.81
C TYR A 65 16.23 3.90 9.54
N GLU A 66 16.27 4.63 10.65
CA GLU A 66 17.49 4.72 11.47
C GLU A 66 17.34 4.00 12.80
N GLN A 67 17.32 2.67 12.74
CA GLN A 67 18.03 1.89 13.76
C GLN A 67 18.46 0.52 13.24
N GLY A 68 19.71 0.45 12.77
CA GLY A 68 20.34 -0.81 12.36
C GLY A 68 21.81 -0.67 11.97
N GLY A 69 22.70 -0.56 12.95
CA GLY A 69 24.11 -0.97 12.84
C GLY A 69 25.09 0.02 12.20
N LYS A 70 26.01 0.55 13.01
CA LYS A 70 27.27 1.15 12.51
C LYS A 70 28.10 0.05 11.84
N MET A 71 28.44 0.25 10.57
CA MET A 71 29.63 -0.32 9.95
C MET A 71 30.34 0.79 9.17
N ASP A 72 31.51 1.13 9.68
CA ASP A 72 32.51 2.01 9.12
C ASP A 72 33.08 1.45 7.80
N ASN A 73 32.91 2.20 6.72
CA ASN A 73 33.91 2.22 5.64
C ASN A 73 33.86 3.55 4.86
N LYS A 74 35.04 4.13 4.71
CA LYS A 74 35.32 5.38 3.99
C LYS A 74 35.33 5.14 2.47
N ASP A 75 35.21 6.26 1.74
CA ASP A 75 35.46 6.44 0.31
C ASP A 75 34.34 5.92 -0.63
N SER A 76 33.69 6.68 -1.52
CA SER A 76 33.97 7.95 -2.19
C SER A 76 32.67 8.58 -2.73
N LYS A 77 32.67 9.91 -2.84
CA LYS A 77 31.59 10.75 -3.39
C LYS A 77 31.24 10.44 -4.85
N LYS A 78 29.94 10.35 -5.18
CA LYS A 78 29.40 10.82 -6.48
C LYS A 78 27.91 11.19 -6.40
N ASN A 79 27.66 12.51 -6.44
CA ASN A 79 26.35 13.12 -6.71
C ASN A 79 25.84 12.72 -8.11
N ILE A 80 24.59 12.26 -8.24
CA ILE A 80 23.77 12.49 -9.44
C ILE A 80 22.30 12.68 -9.03
N ARG A 81 21.79 13.85 -9.39
CA ARG A 81 20.39 14.30 -9.30
C ARG A 81 19.62 13.75 -10.51
N ASP A 82 18.30 13.65 -10.39
CA ASP A 82 17.32 13.31 -11.43
C ASP A 82 17.26 11.85 -11.90
N ALA A 83 16.16 11.16 -11.57
CA ALA A 83 15.33 10.44 -12.53
C ALA A 83 14.06 9.86 -11.86
N THR A 84 12.92 10.36 -12.31
CA THR A 84 11.57 9.77 -12.24
C THR A 84 11.59 8.24 -12.30
N HIS A 85 11.17 7.56 -11.23
CA HIS A 85 11.00 6.10 -11.25
C HIS A 85 9.69 5.72 -11.96
N GLN A 86 9.79 5.46 -13.26
CA GLN A 86 8.86 4.60 -14.01
C GLN A 86 8.96 3.18 -13.46
N PHE A 87 7.82 2.60 -13.06
CA PHE A 87 7.69 1.18 -12.77
C PHE A 87 7.68 0.41 -14.09
N SER A 88 8.76 -0.31 -14.38
CA SER A 88 8.82 -1.28 -15.47
C SER A 88 8.57 -2.69 -14.90
N PRO A 89 7.57 -3.44 -15.38
CA PRO A 89 7.40 -4.83 -14.99
C PRO A 89 8.44 -5.70 -15.71
N ASP A 90 9.22 -6.44 -14.94
CA ASP A 90 10.21 -7.38 -15.46
C ASP A 90 9.48 -8.61 -16.05
N THR A 91 9.33 -8.63 -17.37
CA THR A 91 8.92 -9.83 -18.12
C THR A 91 10.16 -10.64 -18.48
N SER A 92 10.66 -11.40 -17.51
CA SER A 92 11.47 -12.58 -17.74
C SER A 92 11.21 -13.49 -16.54
N GLU A 93 10.47 -14.59 -16.69
CA GLU A 93 11.04 -15.88 -17.09
C GLU A 93 10.04 -16.68 -17.93
N THR A 94 10.43 -16.94 -19.17
CA THR A 94 9.92 -18.00 -20.03
C THR A 94 10.62 -19.29 -19.62
N PHE A 95 9.89 -20.32 -19.18
CA PHE A 95 10.16 -21.74 -19.47
C PHE A 95 8.88 -22.56 -19.23
#